data_AF-A0A7S0M4F5-F1
#
_entry.id   AF-A0A7S0M4F5-F1
#
_cell.length_a   1.000
_cell.length_b   1.000
_cell.length_c   1.000
_cell.angle_alpha   90.00
_cell.angle_beta   90.00
_cell.angle_gamma   90.00
#
_symmetry.space_group_name_H-M   'P 1'
#
loop_
_entity.id
_entity.type
_entity.pdbx_description
1 polymer ?
#
loop_
_entity_poly.entity_id
_entity_poly.type
_entity_poly.pdbx_seq_one_letter_code
_entity_poly.pdbx_strand_id
1 'polypeptide(L)'
;KDFWLWENGRRLDERCREAPKTCRVLEEVVGSDAVDMPKGNIYFSMVEPGTTLTAHCGPTNARIRVHLGLVCPPGARLRVGDETRTWGEGDVLVFDDSFEH
;
A
#
# COMPACT_ATOMS: atom_id res chain seq x y z
N LYS A 1 11.40 -5.47 -0.16
CA LYS A 1 11.73 -4.46 -1.19
C LYS A 1 10.46 -4.08 -1.94
N ASP A 2 10.23 -2.78 -2.19
CA ASP A 2 9.01 -2.32 -2.86
C ASP A 2 9.11 -2.39 -4.39
N PHE A 3 8.02 -2.78 -5.05
CA PHE A 3 7.87 -2.81 -6.50
C PHE A 3 6.78 -1.83 -6.92
N TRP A 4 7.20 -0.70 -7.50
CA TRP A 4 6.34 0.44 -7.78
C TRP A 4 5.56 0.29 -9.09
N LEU A 5 4.27 0.63 -9.08
CA LEU A 5 3.39 0.67 -10.26
C LEU A 5 2.94 2.10 -10.58
N TRP A 6 2.59 2.89 -9.55
CA TRP A 6 2.32 4.32 -9.65
C TRP A 6 3.11 5.10 -8.60
N GLU A 7 3.61 6.27 -9.00
CA GLU A 7 4.25 7.24 -8.10
C GLU A 7 3.64 8.62 -8.32
N ASN A 8 3.13 9.25 -7.26
CA ASN A 8 2.49 10.57 -7.30
C ASN A 8 1.39 10.68 -8.39
N GLY A 9 0.55 9.65 -8.50
CA GLY A 9 -0.52 9.58 -9.50
C GLY A 9 -0.03 9.37 -10.94
N ARG A 10 1.24 8.94 -11.14
CA ARG A 10 1.81 8.68 -12.46
C ARG A 10 2.16 7.21 -12.61
N ARG A 11 1.63 6.60 -13.67
CA ARG A 11 1.90 5.20 -14.03
C ARG A 11 3.36 5.00 -14.44
N LEU A 12 3.97 3.93 -13.94
CA LEU A 12 5.29 3.48 -14.35
C LEU A 12 5.16 2.36 -15.38
N ASP A 13 5.17 2.73 -16.67
CA ASP A 13 4.83 1.81 -17.76
C ASP A 13 5.67 0.53 -17.81
N GLU A 14 6.98 0.63 -17.60
CA GLU A 14 7.87 -0.53 -17.60
C GLU A 14 7.50 -1.53 -16.49
N ARG A 15 7.14 -1.02 -15.31
CA ARG A 15 6.73 -1.84 -14.17
C ARG A 15 5.36 -2.46 -14.38
N CYS A 16 4.44 -1.70 -14.96
CA CYS A 16 3.12 -2.21 -15.31
C CYS A 16 3.15 -3.31 -16.39
N ARG A 17 4.19 -3.37 -17.23
CA ARG A 17 4.39 -4.50 -18.15
C ARG A 17 4.73 -5.80 -17.41
N GLU A 18 5.34 -5.73 -16.23
CA GLU A 18 5.64 -6.89 -15.38
C GLU A 18 4.40 -7.36 -14.58
N ALA A 19 3.45 -6.46 -14.31
CA ALA A 19 2.20 -6.75 -13.60
C ALA A 19 0.93 -6.29 -14.35
N PRO A 20 0.71 -6.74 -15.61
CA PRO A 20 -0.28 -6.13 -16.50
C PRO A 20 -1.72 -6.33 -16.03
N LYS A 21 -2.03 -7.48 -15.41
CA LYS A 21 -3.37 -7.74 -14.88
C LYS A 21 -3.69 -6.83 -13.69
N THR A 22 -2.73 -6.62 -12.80
CA THR A 22 -2.89 -5.73 -11.65
C THR A 22 -3.08 -4.29 -12.10
N CYS A 23 -2.23 -3.79 -13.01
CA CYS A 23 -2.37 -2.43 -13.53
C CYS A 23 -3.72 -2.21 -14.23
N ARG A 24 -4.18 -3.20 -15.01
CA ARG A 24 -5.52 -3.14 -15.62
C ARG A 24 -6.65 -3.06 -14.58
N VAL A 25 -6.60 -3.86 -13.51
CA VAL A 25 -7.62 -3.81 -12.45
C VAL A 25 -7.59 -2.47 -11.71
N LEU A 26 -6.40 -1.93 -11.44
CA LEU A 26 -6.26 -0.61 -10.81
C LEU A 26 -6.90 0.49 -11.68
N GLU A 27 -6.68 0.46 -12.99
CA GLU A 27 -7.25 1.43 -13.92
C GLU A 27 -8.77 1.27 -14.12
N GLU A 28 -9.25 0.03 -14.27
CA GLU A 28 -10.66 -0.24 -14.63
C GLU A 28 -11.61 -0.30 -13.43
N VAL A 29 -11.13 -0.78 -12.27
CA VAL A 29 -11.98 -1.09 -11.11
C VAL A 29 -11.76 -0.11 -9.97
N VAL A 30 -10.50 0.21 -9.65
CA VAL A 30 -10.19 1.16 -8.56
C VAL A 30 -10.35 2.60 -9.04
N GLY A 31 -9.91 2.89 -10.25
CA GLY A 31 -10.15 4.16 -10.91
C GLY A 31 -9.33 5.34 -10.37
N SER A 32 -9.74 6.55 -10.78
CA SER A 32 -8.98 7.81 -10.64
C SER A 32 -8.63 8.17 -9.19
N ASP A 33 -9.44 7.76 -8.22
CA ASP A 33 -9.23 8.08 -6.80
C ASP A 33 -7.91 7.50 -6.26
N ALA A 34 -7.41 6.42 -6.86
CA ALA A 34 -6.10 5.85 -6.54
C ALA A 34 -5.05 6.17 -7.61
N VAL A 35 -5.36 5.93 -8.89
CA VAL A 35 -4.34 5.98 -9.96
C VAL A 35 -3.91 7.41 -10.33
N ASP A 36 -4.77 8.41 -10.10
CA ASP A 36 -4.47 9.82 -10.40
C ASP A 36 -4.11 10.61 -9.13
N MET A 37 -4.00 9.96 -7.96
CA MET A 37 -3.80 10.63 -6.68
C MET A 37 -2.40 11.27 -6.59
N PRO A 38 -2.26 12.61 -6.61
CA PRO A 38 -0.95 13.25 -6.78
C PRO A 38 0.01 13.06 -5.60
N LYS A 39 -0.52 12.70 -4.43
CA LYS A 39 0.26 12.37 -3.23
C LYS A 39 0.19 10.88 -2.91
N GLY A 40 -0.34 10.06 -3.81
CA GLY A 40 -0.56 8.64 -3.66
C GLY A 40 0.45 7.83 -4.46
N ASN A 41 0.68 6.61 -3.99
CA ASN A 41 1.58 5.66 -4.61
C ASN A 41 0.90 4.29 -4.61
N ILE A 42 1.13 3.49 -5.65
CA ILE A 42 0.63 2.12 -5.74
C ILE A 42 1.81 1.20 -6.02
N TYR A 43 2.04 0.23 -5.14
CA TYR A 43 3.20 -0.65 -5.21
C TYR A 43 2.95 -1.95 -4.44
N PHE A 44 3.67 -3.01 -4.80
CA PHE A 44 3.77 -4.19 -3.94
C PHE A 44 4.83 -3.93 -2.88
N SER A 45 4.49 -4.14 -1.61
CA SER A 45 5.43 -4.04 -0.50
C SER A 45 5.76 -5.41 0.07
N MET A 46 7.05 -5.65 0.31
CA MET A 46 7.55 -6.90 0.87
C MET A 46 8.49 -6.59 2.02
N VAL A 47 8.19 -7.18 3.17
CA VAL A 47 8.93 -7.03 4.42
C VAL A 47 9.39 -8.41 4.88
N GLU A 48 10.66 -8.55 5.22
CA GLU A 48 11.24 -9.82 5.65
C GLU A 48 11.02 -10.06 7.16
N PRO A 49 10.96 -11.33 7.60
CA PRO A 49 10.89 -11.67 9.02
C PRO A 49 12.01 -11.00 9.84
N GLY A 50 11.68 -10.58 11.07
CA GLY A 50 12.63 -9.88 11.95
C GLY A 50 12.79 -8.38 11.66
N THR A 51 12.04 -7.83 10.70
CA THR A 51 12.02 -6.39 10.42
C THR A 51 11.11 -5.66 11.41
N THR A 52 11.61 -4.58 12.01
CA THR A 52 10.80 -3.58 12.71
C THR A 52 10.97 -2.25 11.99
N LEU A 53 9.88 -1.68 11.48
CA LEU A 53 9.89 -0.34 10.94
C LEU A 53 9.76 0.66 12.10
N THR A 54 10.56 1.73 12.05
CA THR A 54 10.47 2.81 13.04
C THR A 54 9.10 3.48 12.94
N ALA A 55 8.53 3.84 14.08
CA ALA A 55 7.28 4.59 14.13
C ALA A 55 7.42 5.92 13.36
N HIS A 56 6.47 6.20 12.47
CA HIS A 56 6.52 7.40 11.64
C HIS A 56 5.12 7.85 11.20
N CYS A 57 5.04 9.06 10.66
CA CYS A 57 3.84 9.58 10.01
C CYS A 57 4.09 9.75 8.52
N GLY A 58 3.06 9.53 7.73
CA GLY A 58 2.99 9.93 6.33
C GLY A 58 3.05 11.45 6.18
N PRO A 59 3.43 11.95 5.00
CA PRO A 59 3.70 13.37 4.79
C PRO A 59 2.44 14.24 4.67
N THR A 60 1.24 13.63 4.66
CA THR A 60 -0.01 14.33 4.40
C THR A 60 -1.21 13.54 4.91
N ASN A 61 -2.22 14.24 5.44
CA ASN A 61 -3.55 13.70 5.74
C ASN A 61 -4.52 13.75 4.54
N ALA A 62 -4.02 14.10 3.36
CA ALA A 62 -4.84 14.22 2.16
C ALA A 62 -5.10 12.88 1.47
N ARG A 63 -4.58 11.76 2.00
CA ARG A 63 -4.73 10.42 1.42
C ARG A 63 -5.07 9.41 2.51
N ILE A 64 -5.76 8.34 2.11
CA ILE A 64 -5.96 7.15 2.92
C ILE A 64 -5.15 6.01 2.29
N ARG A 65 -4.51 5.20 3.13
CA ARG A 65 -3.70 4.07 2.71
C ARG A 65 -4.52 2.78 2.78
N VAL A 66 -4.41 1.99 1.72
CA VAL A 66 -5.07 0.70 1.60
C VAL A 66 -3.99 -0.38 1.46
N HIS A 67 -4.01 -1.37 2.35
CA HIS A 67 -3.17 -2.56 2.28
C HIS A 67 -4.03 -3.78 1.97
N LEU A 68 -3.81 -4.40 0.82
CA LEU A 68 -4.33 -5.72 0.48
C LEU A 68 -3.30 -6.79 0.87
N GLY A 69 -3.68 -7.74 1.73
CA GLY A 69 -2.83 -8.88 2.06
C GLY A 69 -2.69 -9.85 0.89
N LEU A 70 -1.45 -10.10 0.44
CA LEU A 70 -1.17 -11.05 -0.64
C LEU A 70 -0.60 -12.37 -0.13
N VAL A 71 0.48 -12.29 0.66
CA VAL A 71 1.09 -13.43 1.36
C VAL A 71 1.36 -12.96 2.78
N CYS A 72 0.63 -13.50 3.75
CA CYS A 72 0.56 -12.96 5.11
C CYS A 72 0.91 -14.02 6.16
N PRO A 73 2.21 -14.32 6.36
CA PRO A 73 2.63 -15.23 7.42
C PRO A 73 2.23 -14.67 8.80
N PRO A 74 1.95 -15.54 9.78
CA PRO A 74 1.54 -15.10 11.11
C PRO A 74 2.64 -14.30 11.81
N GLY A 75 2.23 -13.36 12.67
CA GLY A 75 3.13 -12.58 13.53
C GLY A 75 3.43 -11.16 13.03
N ALA A 76 3.18 -10.85 11.76
CA ALA A 76 3.24 -9.48 11.24
C ALA A 76 2.09 -8.65 11.81
N ARG A 77 2.40 -7.44 12.30
CA ARG A 77 1.44 -6.51 12.92
C ARG A 77 1.68 -5.10 12.43
N LEU A 78 0.60 -4.33 12.32
CA LEU A 78 0.60 -2.89 12.10
C LEU A 78 -0.04 -2.23 13.31
N ARG A 79 0.61 -1.20 13.86
CA ARG A 79 -0.02 -0.31 14.83
C ARG A 79 -0.32 1.01 14.13
N VAL A 80 -1.47 1.61 14.38
CA VAL A 80 -1.81 2.97 13.93
C VAL A 80 -2.44 3.68 15.12
N GLY A 81 -1.76 4.69 15.65
CA GLY A 81 -2.08 5.27 16.97
C GLY A 81 -2.08 4.20 18.06
N ASP A 82 -3.23 4.00 18.70
CA ASP A 82 -3.42 3.05 19.81
C ASP A 82 -3.96 1.68 19.35
N GLU A 83 -4.22 1.51 18.06
CA GLU A 83 -4.84 0.31 17.52
C GLU A 83 -3.83 -0.58 16.81
N THR A 84 -3.78 -1.85 17.18
CA THR A 84 -2.97 -2.86 16.48
C THR A 84 -3.85 -3.81 15.68
N ARG A 85 -3.43 -4.12 14.46
CA ARG A 85 -4.09 -5.05 13.53
C ARG A 85 -3.06 -5.96 12.86
N THR A 86 -3.55 -7.03 12.25
CA THR A 86 -2.77 -8.00 11.46
C THR A 86 -3.34 -8.06 10.05
N TRP A 87 -2.52 -8.43 9.07
CA TRP A 87 -2.99 -8.73 7.72
C TRP A 87 -3.48 -10.18 7.61
N GLY A 88 -4.55 -10.39 6.85
CA GLY A 88 -4.97 -11.69 6.34
C GLY A 88 -4.84 -11.72 4.80
N GLU A 89 -4.60 -12.88 4.21
CA GLU A 89 -4.55 -13.02 2.75
C GLU A 89 -5.92 -12.75 2.14
N GLY A 90 -5.99 -11.84 1.16
CA GLY A 90 -7.22 -11.38 0.55
C GLY A 90 -7.96 -10.30 1.34
N ASP A 91 -7.60 -10.09 2.61
CA ASP A 91 -8.20 -9.05 3.45
C ASP A 91 -7.60 -7.67 3.15
N VAL A 92 -8.41 -6.64 3.38
CA VAL A 92 -8.04 -5.24 3.18
C VAL A 92 -8.00 -4.51 4.51
N LEU A 93 -6.86 -3.89 4.81
CA LEU A 93 -6.74 -2.88 5.86
C LEU A 93 -6.75 -1.48 5.24
N VAL A 94 -7.55 -0.59 5.82
CA VAL A 94 -7.67 0.81 5.41
C VAL A 94 -7.35 1.68 6.62
N PHE A 95 -6.38 2.59 6.48
CA PHE A 95 -5.96 3.47 7.56
C PHE A 95 -5.43 4.80 7.04
N ASP A 96 -5.51 5.84 7.87
CA ASP A 96 -4.90 7.13 7.60
C ASP A 96 -3.42 7.07 8.01
N ASP A 97 -2.52 7.07 7.02
CA ASP A 97 -1.08 6.98 7.27
C ASP A 97 -0.50 8.30 7.81
N SER A 98 -1.27 9.38 7.95
CA SER A 98 -0.81 10.61 8.62
C SER A 98 -0.73 10.47 10.14
N PHE A 99 -1.40 9.47 10.73
CA PHE A 99 -1.20 9.09 12.13
C PHE A 99 0.11 8.30 12.29
N GLU A 100 0.68 8.34 13.50
CA GLU A 100 1.87 7.52 13.80
C GLU A 100 1.54 6.04 13.62
N HIS A 101 2.37 5.35 12.86
CA HIS A 101 2.27 3.91 12.62
C HIS A 101 3.64 3.23 12.58
#